data_AF-A0A0J6RY51-F1
#
_entry.id   AF-A0A0J6RY51-F1
#
_cell.length_a   1.000
_cell.length_b   1.000
_cell.length_c   1.000
_cell.angle_alpha   90.00
_cell.angle_beta   90.00
_cell.angle_gamma   90.00
#
_symmetry.space_group_name_H-M   'P 1'
#
loop_
_entity.id
_entity.type
_entity.pdbx_description
1 polymer ?
#
loop_
_entity_poly.entity_id
_entity_poly.type
_entity_poly.pdbx_seq_one_letter_code
_entity_poly.pdbx_strand_id
1 'polypeptide(L)'
;MLNLLKPAVALTALPLAACVPTAAPDWLVLPANPAVAVRAPHYSAVTAGVARYDVVDPKDWRELNRAVTPKPGSGGMEGMDHSRMPGMDR
;
A
#
# COMPACT_ATOMS: atom_id res chain seq x y z
N MET A 1 -14.58 1.51 -58.11
CA MET A 1 -14.93 0.33 -57.29
C MET A 1 -14.57 0.46 -55.79
N LEU A 2 -14.40 1.67 -55.23
CA LEU A 2 -14.02 1.86 -53.80
C LEU A 2 -15.19 2.22 -52.84
N ASN A 3 -16.42 2.41 -53.32
CA ASN A 3 -17.53 2.89 -52.48
C ASN A 3 -18.34 1.80 -51.76
N LEU A 4 -18.12 0.51 -52.05
CA LEU A 4 -18.79 -0.62 -51.38
C LEU A 4 -18.01 -1.21 -50.20
N LEU A 5 -16.75 -0.79 -49.99
CA LEU A 5 -15.92 -1.30 -48.88
C LEU A 5 -16.34 -0.71 -47.52
N LYS A 6 -16.85 0.53 -47.50
CA LYS A 6 -17.30 1.24 -46.30
C LYS A 6 -18.47 0.56 -45.55
N PRO A 7 -19.56 0.11 -46.19
CA PRO A 7 -20.65 -0.55 -45.49
C PRO A 7 -20.27 -1.93 -44.95
N ALA A 8 -19.40 -2.67 -45.65
CA ALA A 8 -18.96 -4.00 -45.23
C ALA A 8 -18.15 -3.95 -43.92
N VAL A 9 -17.25 -2.97 -43.76
CA VAL A 9 -16.50 -2.76 -42.51
C VAL A 9 -17.42 -2.30 -41.37
N ALA A 10 -18.42 -1.45 -41.66
CA ALA A 10 -19.40 -1.02 -40.67
C ALA A 10 -20.27 -2.18 -40.16
N LEU A 11 -20.64 -3.13 -41.04
CA LEU A 11 -21.42 -4.32 -40.68
C LEU A 11 -20.64 -5.32 -39.81
N THR A 12 -19.32 -5.42 -39.98
CA THR A 12 -18.47 -6.28 -39.13
C THR A 12 -18.23 -5.71 -37.73
N ALA A 13 -18.41 -4.40 -37.53
CA ALA A 13 -18.23 -3.75 -36.23
C ALA A 13 -19.42 -3.94 -35.28
N LEU A 14 -20.63 -4.16 -35.82
CA LEU A 14 -21.85 -4.39 -35.04
C LEU A 14 -21.79 -5.59 -34.08
N PRO A 15 -21.35 -6.80 -34.50
CA PRO A 15 -21.26 -7.94 -33.59
C PRO A 15 -20.15 -7.75 -32.53
N LEU A 16 -19.09 -7.01 -32.84
CA LEU A 16 -18.02 -6.70 -31.88
C LEU A 16 -18.50 -5.70 -30.81
N ALA A 17 -19.33 -4.73 -31.18
CA ALA A 17 -19.93 -3.79 -30.25
C ALA A 17 -20.89 -4.46 -29.25
N ALA A 18 -21.52 -5.57 -29.64
CA ALA A 18 -22.39 -6.36 -28.76
C ALA A 18 -21.63 -7.09 -27.63
N CYS A 19 -20.31 -7.27 -27.77
CA CYS A 19 -19.47 -7.91 -26.75
C CYS A 19 -18.87 -6.92 -25.73
N VAL A 20 -19.04 -5.62 -25.94
CA VAL A 20 -18.51 -4.59 -25.02
C VAL A 20 -19.60 -4.20 -24.02
N PRO A 21 -19.35 -4.36 -22.71
CA PRO A 21 -20.25 -3.82 -21.70
C PRO A 21 -20.43 -2.31 -21.94
N THR A 22 -21.67 -1.88 -22.21
CA THR A 22 -21.98 -0.47 -22.49
C THR A 22 -22.02 0.39 -21.22
N ALA A 23 -22.07 -0.25 -20.05
CA ALA A 23 -21.98 0.36 -18.74
C ALA A 23 -21.00 -0.42 -17.86
N ALA A 24 -20.32 0.31 -16.99
CA ALA A 24 -19.54 -0.31 -15.92
C ALA A 24 -20.49 -1.00 -14.92
N PRO A 25 -20.12 -2.16 -14.36
CA PRO A 25 -20.93 -2.81 -13.32
C PRO A 25 -21.06 -1.93 -12.08
N ASP A 26 -22.22 -1.91 -11.43
CA ASP A 26 -22.48 -1.08 -10.24
C ASP A 26 -21.47 -1.32 -9.10
N TRP A 27 -21.02 -2.56 -8.90
CA TRP A 27 -19.99 -2.90 -7.91
C TRP A 27 -18.62 -2.27 -8.18
N LEU A 28 -18.38 -1.79 -9.40
CA LEU A 28 -17.15 -1.11 -9.81
C LEU A 28 -17.26 0.40 -9.63
N VAL A 29 -18.43 1.00 -9.87
CA VAL A 29 -18.61 2.47 -9.96
C VAL A 29 -19.43 3.08 -8.81
N LEU A 30 -20.10 2.27 -7.99
CA LEU A 30 -20.92 2.75 -6.88
C LEU A 30 -20.46 2.13 -5.53
N PRO A 31 -19.25 2.48 -5.03
CA PRO A 31 -18.72 1.90 -3.79
C PRO A 31 -19.57 2.20 -2.56
N ALA A 32 -20.39 3.25 -2.60
CA ALA A 32 -21.27 3.66 -1.50
C ALA A 32 -22.71 3.13 -1.63
N ASN A 33 -23.07 2.40 -2.69
CA ASN A 33 -24.44 1.90 -2.87
C ASN A 33 -24.67 0.65 -1.99
N PRO A 34 -25.53 0.74 -0.95
CA PRO A 34 -25.76 -0.38 -0.03
C PRO A 34 -26.59 -1.52 -0.63
N ALA A 35 -27.25 -1.30 -1.78
CA ALA A 35 -28.00 -2.34 -2.49
C ALA A 35 -27.09 -3.29 -3.28
N VAL A 36 -25.81 -2.96 -3.48
CA VAL A 36 -24.85 -3.81 -4.17
C VAL A 36 -24.24 -4.79 -3.19
N ALA A 37 -24.52 -6.08 -3.39
CA ALA A 37 -23.91 -7.13 -2.59
C ALA A 37 -22.40 -7.21 -2.87
N VAL A 38 -21.60 -7.11 -1.82
CA VAL A 38 -20.15 -7.35 -1.86
C VAL A 38 -19.83 -8.75 -1.35
N ARG A 39 -18.74 -9.34 -1.86
CA ARG A 39 -18.24 -10.61 -1.33
C ARG A 39 -17.90 -10.43 0.15
N ALA A 40 -18.37 -11.34 1.00
CA ALA A 40 -18.02 -11.34 2.42
C ALA A 40 -16.48 -11.36 2.58
N PRO A 41 -15.91 -10.50 3.44
CA PRO A 41 -14.50 -10.59 3.79
C PRO A 41 -14.19 -11.99 4.34
N HIS A 42 -13.11 -12.59 3.84
CA HIS A 42 -12.58 -13.83 4.40
C HIS A 42 -11.28 -13.50 5.12
N TYR A 43 -11.21 -13.80 6.41
CA TYR A 43 -9.98 -13.69 7.18
C TYR A 43 -9.17 -14.97 7.00
N SER A 44 -7.90 -14.82 6.62
CA SER A 44 -6.92 -15.91 6.64
C SER A 44 -6.02 -15.76 7.88
N ALA A 45 -5.62 -16.89 8.45
CA ALA A 45 -4.64 -16.90 9.53
C ALA A 45 -3.28 -16.49 8.96
N VAL A 46 -2.88 -15.23 9.22
CA VAL A 46 -1.55 -14.72 8.87
C VAL A 46 -0.45 -15.33 9.75
N THR A 47 -0.84 -16.13 10.75
CA THR A 47 0.06 -16.80 11.68
C THR A 47 0.49 -18.20 11.24
N ALA A 48 0.06 -18.65 10.05
CA ALA A 48 0.53 -19.92 9.51
C ALA A 48 2.05 -19.86 9.26
N GLY A 49 2.82 -20.59 10.07
CA GLY A 49 4.28 -20.69 9.95
C GLY A 49 5.11 -19.73 10.81
N VAL A 50 4.50 -18.88 11.64
CA VAL A 50 5.26 -18.09 12.63
C VAL A 50 5.46 -18.87 13.92
N ALA A 51 6.70 -18.92 14.39
CA ALA A 51 7.02 -19.41 15.72
C ALA A 51 6.31 -18.53 16.76
N ARG A 52 5.57 -19.17 17.67
CA ARG A 52 5.04 -18.48 18.85
C ARG A 52 6.19 -18.28 19.82
N TYR A 53 6.45 -17.02 20.17
CA TYR A 53 7.36 -16.66 21.24
C TYR A 53 6.52 -16.30 22.45
N ASP A 54 6.66 -17.06 23.52
CA ASP A 54 6.12 -16.72 24.82
C ASP A 54 7.14 -15.90 25.61
N VAL A 55 6.65 -15.00 26.48
CA VAL A 55 7.51 -14.22 27.37
C VAL A 55 7.94 -15.12 28.53
N VAL A 56 9.11 -15.73 28.39
CA VAL A 56 9.67 -16.64 29.42
C VAL A 56 10.38 -15.90 30.57
N ASP A 57 10.68 -14.61 30.40
CA ASP A 57 11.33 -13.78 31.42
C ASP A 57 11.01 -12.29 31.19
N PRO A 58 9.98 -11.73 31.84
CA PRO A 58 9.63 -10.32 31.71
C PRO A 58 10.73 -9.44 32.33
N LYS A 59 11.70 -9.04 31.50
CA LYS A 59 12.73 -8.09 31.92
C LYS A 59 12.09 -6.74 32.25
N ASP A 60 12.69 -6.03 33.22
CA ASP A 60 12.29 -4.67 33.51
C ASP A 60 12.47 -3.79 32.26
N TRP A 61 11.40 -3.07 31.89
CA TRP A 61 11.41 -2.27 30.66
C TRP A 61 12.43 -1.13 30.70
N ARG A 62 12.79 -0.64 31.90
CA ARG A 62 13.81 0.42 32.04
C ARG A 62 15.20 -0.15 31.82
N GLU A 63 15.46 -1.38 32.24
CA GLU A 63 16.69 -2.10 31.92
C GLU A 63 16.82 -2.34 30.41
N LEU A 64 15.76 -2.80 29.76
CA LEU A 64 15.75 -2.98 28.30
C LEU A 64 16.04 -1.67 27.57
N ASN A 65 15.39 -0.58 27.97
CA ASN A 65 15.63 0.73 27.37
C ASN A 65 17.07 1.21 27.59
N ARG A 66 17.64 1.03 28.78
CA ARG A 66 19.05 1.35 29.04
C ARG A 66 20.01 0.56 28.15
N ALA A 67 19.70 -0.70 27.83
CA ALA A 67 20.55 -1.55 27.01
C ALA A 67 20.58 -1.12 25.53
N VAL A 68 19.46 -0.59 24.99
CA VAL A 68 19.35 -0.19 23.58
C VAL A 68 19.50 1.33 23.36
N THR A 69 19.46 2.12 24.43
CA THR A 69 19.64 3.58 24.34
C THR A 69 21.05 3.87 23.81
N PRO A 70 21.18 4.64 22.72
CA PRO A 70 22.47 5.07 22.21
C PRO A 70 23.28 5.75 23.32
N LYS A 71 24.51 5.29 23.54
CA LYS A 71 25.41 5.91 24.51
C LYS A 71 25.74 7.34 24.05
N PRO A 72 25.95 8.29 24.97
CA PRO A 72 26.52 9.59 24.61
C PRO A 72 27.74 9.37 23.71
N GLY A 73 27.78 10.04 22.56
CA GLY A 73 28.85 9.89 21.57
C GLY A 73 28.61 8.88 20.44
N SER A 74 27.79 7.85 20.67
CA SER A 74 27.55 6.80 19.66
C SER A 74 26.76 7.26 18.42
N GLY A 75 26.16 8.45 18.47
CA GLY A 75 25.50 9.08 17.35
C GLY A 75 26.45 9.92 16.50
N GLY A 76 27.47 9.32 15.86
CA GLY A 76 28.21 9.83 14.69
C GLY A 76 28.75 11.28 14.66
N MET A 77 28.61 12.04 15.75
CA MET A 77 28.78 13.49 15.82
C MET A 77 29.80 13.90 16.89
N GLU A 78 30.43 12.92 17.53
CA GLU A 78 31.35 13.08 18.67
C GLU A 78 32.67 13.81 18.31
N GLY A 79 32.87 14.15 17.03
CA GLY A 79 34.01 14.92 16.53
C GLY A 79 33.64 16.21 15.81
N MET A 80 32.39 16.67 15.85
CA MET A 80 32.02 17.94 15.22
C MET A 80 32.38 19.11 16.16
N ASP A 81 33.42 19.85 15.80
CA ASP A 81 33.79 21.11 16.45
C ASP A 81 32.65 22.14 16.34
N HIS A 82 31.91 22.30 17.45
CA HIS A 82 30.80 23.23 17.56
C HIS A 82 31.22 24.70 17.41
N SER A 83 32.52 25.01 17.50
CA SER A 83 33.08 26.36 17.32
C SER A 83 33.03 26.84 15.86
N ARG A 84 32.71 25.94 14.92
CA ARG A 84 32.73 26.22 13.48
C ARG A 84 31.34 26.29 12.84
N MET A 85 30.27 26.32 13.63
CA MET A 85 28.90 26.48 13.09
C MET A 85 28.71 27.93 12.60
N PRO A 86 28.60 28.17 11.27
CA PRO A 86 28.45 29.52 10.75
C PRO A 86 27.06 30.08 11.12
N GLY A 87 27.03 31.26 11.76
CA GLY A 87 25.80 32.04 11.91
C GLY A 87 25.13 32.08 13.30
N MET A 88 25.87 31.85 14.39
CA MET A 88 25.35 32.01 15.76
C MET A 88 25.94 33.21 16.51
N ASP A 89 26.27 34.29 15.80
CA ASP A 89 26.64 35.56 16.42
C ASP A 89 25.36 36.36 16.70
N ARG A 90 24.91 36.35 17.95
CA ARG A 90 23.99 37.35 18.53
C ARG A 90 24.66 38.02 19.70
#